data_AF-A0A250KZ37-F1
#
_entry.id   AF-A0A250KZ37-F1
#
_cell.length_a   1.000
_cell.length_b   1.000
_cell.length_c   1.000
_cell.angle_alpha   90.00
_cell.angle_beta   90.00
_cell.angle_gamma   90.00
#
_symmetry.space_group_name_H-M   'P 1'
#
loop_
_entity.id
_entity.type
_entity.pdbx_description
1 polymer ?
#
loop_
_entity_poly.entity_id
_entity_poly.type
_entity_poly.pdbx_seq_one_letter_code
_entity_poly.pdbx_strand_id
1 'polypeptide(L)'
;MVMKQGISNRSWITLGLLAIVFAGSAGSDTVPLARPFPDAMHDQRTSPFVEPLGLHDAVKFWRQVFGNWRLNQFALHDSVHLGVVYDVIRLPDVDGESLTPEHKKSLDWHIRSLQDQLRELESRVRLGVSLNDPQQRLFDLLASRAGENAVFGASQRVRSQRGLRERFLRGLEASGRYDRLFRRIFHEAALPGDLALLPHIESSFVNHAHSSAGAVGMWQFMRATARQCLHLSRTVDERYDPVFAARGAARYLAHAYDVLGDWGLAITSYNHGIAGMARAKAQFGPDLSRIVRYYDGSTFGFASRNFYAEFLAVRSIVQNLSDYFPEGIFVEPPIRRDLGRLTTPLTVSRLATLHRLDRDRLAQLNPAWTAAAIKGRSPLPAGIDVWLPRGTLSRVSDALPYVQPVLLAGDDATADEPLQYAEADRSIMTAGLIDTDERPLKIASRLLVAPAPVPQEDVRTRSKRGKAAVRKVGSKPSAKQKHRVHIVRRGESAYVIAAKYGIKIRKLLTLNAITQKTVLRPGQRLRIPAKSR
;
A
#
# COMPACT_ATOMS: atom_id res chain seq x y z
N MET A 1 6.32 -43.26 16.07
CA MET A 1 6.17 -43.08 14.61
C MET A 1 5.01 -42.11 14.39
N VAL A 2 5.28 -40.79 14.45
CA VAL A 2 4.25 -39.73 14.32
C VAL A 2 4.89 -38.56 13.59
N MET A 3 4.59 -38.42 12.29
CA MET A 3 4.98 -37.28 11.47
C MET A 3 4.06 -36.10 11.80
N LYS A 4 4.60 -35.10 12.51
CA LYS A 4 3.99 -33.76 12.59
C LYS A 4 4.37 -32.98 11.34
N GLN A 5 3.48 -32.91 10.35
CA GLN A 5 3.58 -31.92 9.28
C GLN A 5 2.98 -30.60 9.77
N GLY A 6 3.84 -29.61 9.98
CA GLY A 6 3.46 -28.24 10.31
C GLY A 6 3.04 -27.48 9.05
N ILE A 7 1.74 -27.34 8.86
CA ILE A 7 1.15 -26.42 7.88
C ILE A 7 1.17 -25.02 8.52
N SER A 8 2.02 -24.14 7.98
CA SER A 8 2.12 -22.74 8.40
C SER A 8 1.08 -21.90 7.67
N ASN A 9 -0.14 -21.81 8.22
CA ASN A 9 -1.14 -20.85 7.78
C ASN A 9 -0.90 -19.49 8.47
N ARG A 10 -0.31 -18.55 7.74
CA ARG A 10 -0.21 -17.14 8.15
C ARG A 10 -1.27 -16.34 7.40
N SER A 11 -2.47 -16.27 7.98
CA SER A 11 -3.50 -15.30 7.61
C SER A 11 -3.03 -13.90 8.00
N TRP A 12 -2.68 -13.12 6.99
CA TRP A 12 -2.69 -11.66 7.06
C TRP A 12 -3.53 -11.21 5.88
N ILE A 13 -4.28 -10.12 6.07
CA ILE A 13 -4.55 -9.21 4.97
C ILE A 13 -3.19 -9.00 4.31
N THR A 14 -2.95 -9.63 3.16
CA THR A 14 -1.87 -9.21 2.30
C THR A 14 -2.33 -7.88 1.76
N LEU A 15 -2.04 -6.82 2.52
CA LEU A 15 -1.49 -5.59 1.96
C LEU A 15 -0.29 -6.05 1.13
N GLY A 16 -0.57 -6.49 -0.08
CA GLY A 16 0.45 -6.93 -1.00
C GLY A 16 1.13 -5.68 -1.51
N LEU A 17 2.17 -5.25 -0.82
CA LEU A 17 3.09 -4.23 -1.32
C LEU A 17 4.45 -4.60 -0.75
N LEU A 18 5.24 -5.34 -1.52
CA LEU A 18 6.58 -5.75 -1.11
C LEU A 18 7.62 -5.28 -2.13
N ALA A 19 8.62 -4.57 -1.58
CA ALA A 19 10.00 -4.43 -2.02
C ALA A 19 10.23 -4.15 -3.52
N ILE A 20 10.37 -2.86 -3.84
CA ILE A 20 11.10 -2.45 -5.04
C ILE A 20 12.60 -2.64 -4.78
N VAL A 21 13.23 -3.54 -5.54
CA VAL A 21 14.69 -3.53 -5.75
C VAL A 21 14.95 -2.79 -7.07
N PHE A 22 15.35 -1.54 -6.99
CA PHE A 22 15.95 -0.84 -8.12
C PHE A 22 17.45 -1.20 -8.16
N ALA A 23 17.90 -1.76 -9.28
CA ALA A 23 19.30 -1.72 -9.65
C ALA A 23 19.60 -0.28 -10.07
N GLY A 24 20.54 0.37 -9.39
CA GLY A 24 20.90 1.76 -9.65
C GLY A 24 21.65 1.92 -10.97
N SER A 25 21.15 2.78 -11.85
CA SER A 25 22.00 3.59 -12.72
C SER A 25 22.18 4.94 -12.03
N ALA A 26 23.43 5.30 -11.76
CA ALA A 26 23.79 6.62 -11.29
C ALA A 26 23.63 7.61 -12.45
N GLY A 27 22.55 8.39 -12.40
CA GLY A 27 22.30 9.57 -13.22
C GLY A 27 21.51 10.55 -12.35
N SER A 28 21.98 11.78 -12.27
CA SER A 28 21.34 12.86 -11.53
C SER A 28 20.03 13.29 -12.21
N ASP A 29 18.95 12.55 -11.97
CA ASP A 29 17.67 12.83 -12.60
C ASP A 29 16.72 13.50 -11.58
N THR A 30 16.72 14.82 -11.60
CA THR A 30 15.56 15.60 -11.14
C THR A 30 14.35 15.15 -11.96
N VAL A 31 13.28 14.72 -11.30
CA VAL A 31 11.98 14.44 -11.95
C VAL A 31 11.59 15.70 -12.73
N PRO A 32 11.47 15.66 -14.08
CA PRO A 32 11.07 16.82 -14.85
C PRO A 32 9.69 17.29 -14.40
N LEU A 33 9.50 18.61 -14.30
CA LEU A 33 8.18 19.21 -14.19
C LEU A 33 7.32 18.71 -15.36
N ALA A 34 6.12 18.22 -15.06
CA ALA A 34 5.20 17.65 -16.04
C ALA A 34 5.03 18.59 -17.24
N ARG A 35 5.14 18.04 -18.46
CA ARG A 35 4.70 18.75 -19.66
C ARG A 35 3.18 18.94 -19.55
N PRO A 36 2.60 20.05 -20.05
CA PRO A 36 1.16 20.19 -20.12
C PRO A 36 0.56 18.97 -20.84
N PHE A 37 -0.45 18.35 -20.23
CA PHE A 37 -1.21 17.24 -20.81
C PHE A 37 -1.66 17.62 -22.23
N PRO A 38 -1.54 16.74 -23.23
CA PRO A 38 -2.11 17.00 -24.54
C PRO A 38 -3.62 17.27 -24.39
N ASP A 39 -4.11 18.35 -25.03
CA ASP A 39 -5.48 18.88 -24.96
C ASP A 39 -6.61 17.87 -25.28
N ALA A 40 -6.27 16.65 -25.70
CA ALA A 40 -7.17 15.64 -26.26
C ALA A 40 -8.06 14.88 -25.24
N MET A 41 -8.10 15.24 -23.95
CA MET A 41 -9.00 14.61 -22.97
C MET A 41 -9.85 15.61 -22.15
N HIS A 42 -10.08 16.81 -22.67
CA HIS A 42 -11.00 17.78 -22.05
C HIS A 42 -12.50 17.47 -22.25
N ASP A 43 -12.88 16.33 -22.83
CA ASP A 43 -14.28 15.89 -22.76
C ASP A 43 -14.55 15.26 -21.39
N GLN A 44 -14.82 16.12 -20.40
CA GLN A 44 -15.18 15.74 -19.02
C GLN A 44 -16.45 14.90 -18.92
N ARG A 45 -17.12 14.57 -20.05
CA ARG A 45 -18.30 13.71 -20.10
C ARG A 45 -17.99 12.22 -20.01
N THR A 46 -16.75 11.79 -20.30
CA THR A 46 -16.36 10.38 -20.18
C THR A 46 -15.23 10.21 -19.18
N SER A 47 -15.49 9.44 -18.12
CA SER A 47 -14.49 9.09 -17.12
C SER A 47 -13.26 8.43 -17.77
N PRO A 48 -12.03 8.84 -17.42
CA PRO A 48 -10.82 8.22 -17.93
C PRO A 48 -10.56 6.80 -17.38
N PHE A 49 -11.32 6.40 -16.34
CA PHE A 49 -11.27 5.07 -15.75
C PHE A 49 -12.30 4.15 -16.40
N VAL A 50 -11.87 3.42 -17.42
CA VAL A 50 -12.67 2.42 -18.13
C VAL A 50 -12.56 1.08 -17.41
N GLU A 51 -13.70 0.41 -17.22
CA GLU A 51 -13.74 -0.98 -16.75
C GLU A 51 -13.52 -1.94 -17.93
N PRO A 52 -12.40 -2.67 -17.99
CA PRO A 52 -12.17 -3.64 -19.04
C PRO A 52 -13.11 -4.84 -18.84
N LEU A 53 -13.69 -5.37 -19.92
CA LEU A 53 -14.57 -6.54 -19.87
C LEU A 53 -13.93 -7.73 -19.13
N GLY A 54 -12.61 -7.93 -19.32
CA GLY A 54 -11.85 -8.99 -18.65
C GLY A 54 -11.64 -8.81 -17.15
N LEU A 55 -11.97 -7.64 -16.58
CA LEU A 55 -11.92 -7.38 -15.14
C LEU A 55 -13.31 -7.27 -14.49
N HIS A 56 -14.39 -7.41 -15.25
CA HIS A 56 -15.76 -7.20 -14.76
C HIS A 56 -16.11 -8.03 -13.53
N ASP A 57 -15.76 -9.31 -13.54
CA ASP A 57 -15.98 -10.22 -12.41
C ASP A 57 -15.12 -9.85 -11.20
N ALA A 58 -13.89 -9.36 -11.43
CA ALA A 58 -13.04 -8.87 -10.35
C ALA A 58 -13.63 -7.61 -9.70
N VAL A 59 -14.13 -6.66 -10.50
CA VAL A 59 -14.80 -5.45 -9.99
C VAL A 59 -16.05 -5.84 -9.20
N LYS A 60 -16.90 -6.74 -9.73
CA LYS A 60 -18.06 -7.29 -9.02
C LYS A 60 -17.68 -7.92 -7.69
N PHE A 61 -16.63 -8.75 -7.67
CA PHE A 61 -16.14 -9.39 -6.45
C PHE A 61 -15.72 -8.35 -5.41
N TRP A 62 -14.91 -7.35 -5.78
CA TRP A 62 -14.46 -6.33 -4.85
C TRP A 62 -15.59 -5.41 -4.36
N ARG A 63 -16.65 -5.20 -5.16
CA ARG A 63 -17.87 -4.53 -4.69
C ARG A 63 -18.56 -5.32 -3.57
N GLN A 64 -18.58 -6.65 -3.64
CA GLN A 64 -19.08 -7.47 -2.53
C GLN A 64 -18.19 -7.31 -1.29
N VAL A 65 -16.86 -7.34 -1.46
CA VAL A 65 -15.91 -7.22 -0.36
C VAL A 65 -16.05 -5.88 0.38
N PHE A 66 -16.11 -4.76 -0.33
CA PHE A 66 -16.16 -3.42 0.28
C PHE A 66 -17.58 -2.96 0.64
N GLY A 67 -18.60 -3.42 -0.08
CA GLY A 67 -19.97 -2.91 0.06
C GLY A 67 -20.91 -3.80 0.86
N ASN A 68 -20.71 -5.13 0.84
CA ASN A 68 -21.75 -6.07 1.29
C ASN A 68 -21.26 -7.03 2.38
N TRP A 69 -20.13 -7.70 2.16
CA TRP A 69 -19.62 -8.68 3.10
C TRP A 69 -19.02 -8.01 4.32
N ARG A 70 -19.47 -8.49 5.48
CA ARG A 70 -19.08 -7.99 6.80
C ARG A 70 -17.75 -8.57 7.26
N LEU A 71 -17.15 -7.98 8.30
CA LEU A 71 -15.90 -8.45 8.91
C LEU A 71 -15.93 -9.92 9.38
N ASN A 72 -17.11 -10.45 9.71
CA ASN A 72 -17.30 -11.84 10.11
C ASN A 72 -17.59 -12.80 8.94
N GLN A 73 -17.65 -12.30 7.72
CA GLN A 73 -17.88 -13.08 6.51
C GLN A 73 -16.58 -13.27 5.71
N PHE A 74 -16.35 -14.49 5.26
CA PHE A 74 -15.16 -14.90 4.50
C PHE A 74 -15.57 -15.63 3.24
N ALA A 75 -15.40 -14.98 2.09
CA ALA A 75 -15.58 -15.61 0.80
C ALA A 75 -14.44 -16.59 0.52
N LEU A 76 -14.76 -17.85 0.27
CA LEU A 76 -13.87 -18.81 -0.36
C LEU A 76 -14.05 -18.71 -1.87
N HIS A 77 -12.99 -18.38 -2.60
CA HIS A 77 -13.08 -18.06 -4.03
C HIS A 77 -11.86 -18.56 -4.82
N ASP A 78 -11.98 -18.61 -6.15
CA ASP A 78 -10.84 -18.84 -7.04
C ASP A 78 -10.01 -17.56 -7.15
N SER A 79 -8.69 -17.69 -6.96
CA SER A 79 -7.76 -16.56 -6.96
C SER A 79 -7.39 -16.03 -8.35
N VAL A 80 -7.75 -16.75 -9.42
CA VAL A 80 -7.58 -16.32 -10.82
C VAL A 80 -8.93 -15.93 -11.43
N HIS A 81 -9.98 -16.70 -11.15
CA HIS A 81 -11.32 -16.48 -11.67
C HIS A 81 -12.24 -15.92 -10.59
N LEU A 82 -12.16 -14.62 -10.33
CA LEU A 82 -12.87 -13.99 -9.20
C LEU A 82 -14.41 -14.06 -9.28
N GLY A 83 -14.97 -14.39 -10.45
CA GLY A 83 -16.40 -14.70 -10.61
C GLY A 83 -16.81 -16.04 -9.96
N VAL A 84 -15.85 -16.89 -9.58
CA VAL A 84 -16.07 -18.15 -8.87
C VAL A 84 -15.91 -17.94 -7.37
N VAL A 85 -17.04 -17.74 -6.69
CA VAL A 85 -17.14 -17.75 -5.22
C VAL A 85 -17.79 -19.08 -4.82
N TYR A 86 -17.01 -19.93 -4.16
CA TYR A 86 -17.44 -21.28 -3.76
C TYR A 86 -18.38 -21.24 -2.57
N ASP A 87 -18.09 -20.39 -1.59
CA ASP A 87 -18.90 -20.22 -0.38
C ASP A 87 -18.57 -18.88 0.31
N VAL A 88 -19.47 -18.39 1.17
CA VAL A 88 -19.22 -17.24 2.06
C VAL A 88 -19.49 -17.68 3.50
N ILE A 89 -18.41 -18.03 4.18
CA ILE A 89 -18.46 -18.55 5.55
C ILE A 89 -18.72 -17.40 6.52
N ARG A 90 -19.66 -17.59 7.45
CA ARG A 90 -19.87 -16.70 8.59
C ARG A 90 -19.22 -17.29 9.84
N LEU A 91 -18.27 -16.57 10.41
CA LEU A 91 -17.70 -16.92 11.71
C LEU A 91 -18.49 -16.20 12.83
N PRO A 92 -18.95 -16.91 13.88
CA PRO A 92 -19.61 -16.28 15.02
C PRO A 92 -18.62 -15.41 15.81
N ASP A 93 -19.13 -14.47 16.60
CA ASP A 93 -18.38 -13.71 17.62
C ASP A 93 -17.12 -12.98 17.10
N VAL A 94 -17.15 -12.52 15.85
CA VAL A 94 -16.12 -11.64 15.27
C VAL A 94 -16.61 -10.19 15.37
N ASP A 95 -16.29 -9.54 16.49
CA ASP A 95 -16.68 -8.14 16.78
C ASP A 95 -15.65 -7.11 16.30
N GLY A 96 -14.57 -7.56 15.64
CA GLY A 96 -13.51 -6.69 15.15
C GLY A 96 -12.56 -7.37 14.18
N GLU A 97 -11.45 -6.70 13.87
CA GLU A 97 -10.51 -7.21 12.85
C GLU A 97 -9.70 -8.44 13.31
N SER A 98 -9.56 -8.64 14.62
CA SER A 98 -8.77 -9.73 15.19
C SER A 98 -9.51 -11.07 15.13
N LEU A 99 -8.82 -12.12 14.67
CA LEU A 99 -9.33 -13.50 14.73
C LEU A 99 -8.69 -14.27 15.89
N THR A 100 -9.53 -14.94 16.67
CA THR A 100 -9.11 -15.93 17.67
C THR A 100 -8.44 -17.13 17.00
N PRO A 101 -7.65 -17.93 17.72
CA PRO A 101 -7.12 -19.20 17.22
C PRO A 101 -8.22 -20.14 16.72
N GLU A 102 -9.38 -20.14 17.37
CA GLU A 102 -10.54 -20.98 17.05
C GLU A 102 -11.16 -20.57 15.71
N HIS A 103 -11.35 -19.26 15.49
CA HIS A 103 -11.80 -18.72 14.21
C HIS A 103 -10.85 -19.11 13.07
N LYS A 104 -9.54 -19.02 13.31
CA LYS A 104 -8.52 -19.41 12.31
C LYS A 104 -8.58 -20.91 12.00
N LYS A 105 -8.70 -21.77 13.02
CA LYS A 105 -8.86 -23.22 12.84
C LYS A 105 -10.12 -23.56 12.05
N SER A 106 -11.25 -22.90 12.36
CA SER A 106 -12.50 -23.09 11.63
C SER A 106 -12.37 -22.70 10.17
N LEU A 107 -11.83 -21.52 9.87
CA LEU A 107 -11.58 -21.06 8.50
C LEU A 107 -10.62 -22.00 7.74
N ASP A 108 -9.53 -22.41 8.39
CA ASP A 108 -8.56 -23.36 7.82
C ASP A 108 -9.20 -24.71 7.48
N TRP A 109 -10.14 -25.18 8.31
CA TRP A 109 -10.87 -26.42 8.06
C TRP A 109 -11.77 -26.30 6.82
N HIS A 110 -12.53 -25.22 6.69
CA HIS A 110 -13.38 -25.00 5.51
C HIS A 110 -12.56 -24.91 4.22
N ILE A 111 -11.43 -24.18 4.25
CA ILE A 111 -10.52 -24.08 3.11
C ILE A 111 -10.03 -25.46 2.70
N ARG A 112 -9.52 -26.27 3.64
CA ARG A 112 -9.01 -27.61 3.33
C ARG A 112 -10.09 -28.55 2.82
N SER A 113 -11.27 -28.51 3.43
CA SER A 113 -12.43 -29.31 2.99
C SER A 113 -12.80 -29.00 1.53
N LEU A 114 -12.88 -27.72 1.18
CA LEU A 114 -13.13 -27.30 -0.20
C LEU A 114 -12.01 -27.70 -1.16
N GLN A 115 -10.75 -27.58 -0.74
CA GLN A 115 -9.60 -28.02 -1.53
C GLN A 115 -9.64 -29.54 -1.80
N ASP A 116 -10.05 -30.34 -0.81
CA ASP A 116 -10.21 -31.79 -0.95
C ASP A 116 -11.34 -32.13 -1.93
N GLN A 117 -12.49 -31.47 -1.81
CA GLN A 117 -13.61 -31.62 -2.74
C GLN A 117 -13.22 -31.27 -4.18
N LEU A 118 -12.48 -30.17 -4.39
CA LEU A 118 -12.02 -29.75 -5.70
C LEU A 118 -10.97 -30.71 -6.29
N ARG A 119 -10.09 -31.30 -5.46
CA ARG A 119 -9.13 -32.32 -5.91
C ARG A 119 -9.82 -33.59 -6.37
N GLU A 120 -10.81 -34.04 -5.62
CA GLU A 120 -11.62 -35.20 -5.99
C GLU A 120 -12.42 -34.93 -7.28
N LEU A 121 -13.02 -33.74 -7.39
CA LEU A 121 -13.72 -33.32 -8.60
C LEU A 121 -12.79 -33.33 -9.82
N GLU A 122 -11.60 -32.72 -9.72
CA GLU A 122 -10.62 -32.72 -10.81
C GLU A 122 -10.24 -34.14 -11.24
N SER A 123 -9.99 -35.03 -10.27
CA SER A 123 -9.66 -36.44 -10.52
C SER A 123 -10.76 -37.15 -11.31
N ARG A 124 -12.02 -37.00 -10.89
CA ARG A 124 -13.17 -37.62 -11.55
C ARG A 124 -13.40 -37.11 -12.96
N VAL A 125 -13.33 -35.78 -13.15
CA VAL A 125 -13.45 -35.17 -14.49
C VAL A 125 -12.34 -35.68 -15.41
N ARG A 126 -11.10 -35.77 -14.92
CA ARG A 126 -9.96 -36.29 -15.69
C ARG A 126 -10.14 -37.75 -16.10
N LEU A 127 -10.82 -38.55 -15.27
CA LEU A 127 -11.08 -39.97 -15.51
C LEU A 127 -12.39 -40.23 -16.27
N GLY A 128 -13.20 -39.21 -16.56
CA GLY A 128 -14.51 -39.38 -17.19
C GLY A 128 -15.54 -40.11 -16.30
N VAL A 129 -15.37 -40.06 -14.98
CA VAL A 129 -16.27 -40.72 -14.02
C VAL A 129 -17.48 -39.81 -13.75
N SER A 130 -18.67 -40.40 -13.62
CA SER A 130 -19.90 -39.67 -13.27
C SER A 130 -19.74 -38.89 -11.96
N LEU A 131 -20.19 -37.63 -11.98
CA LEU A 131 -20.21 -36.74 -10.82
C LEU A 131 -21.50 -36.95 -10.02
N ASN A 132 -21.41 -36.88 -8.69
CA ASN A 132 -22.60 -36.76 -7.84
C ASN A 132 -23.13 -35.31 -7.84
N ASP A 133 -24.33 -35.06 -7.31
CA ASP A 133 -24.95 -33.72 -7.41
C ASP A 133 -24.08 -32.59 -6.82
N PRO A 134 -23.44 -32.73 -5.64
CA PRO A 134 -22.52 -31.71 -5.15
C PRO A 134 -21.33 -31.45 -6.09
N GLN A 135 -20.75 -32.50 -6.66
CA GLN A 135 -19.65 -32.40 -7.62
C GLN A 135 -20.10 -31.74 -8.93
N GLN A 136 -21.28 -32.10 -9.43
CA GLN A 136 -21.84 -31.53 -10.65
C GLN A 136 -22.09 -30.02 -10.46
N ARG A 137 -22.71 -29.60 -9.34
CA ARG A 137 -22.91 -28.17 -9.05
C ARG A 137 -21.60 -27.38 -9.00
N LEU A 138 -20.56 -27.97 -8.42
CA LEU A 138 -19.24 -27.33 -8.34
C LEU A 138 -18.56 -27.24 -9.70
N PHE A 139 -18.71 -28.28 -10.53
CA PHE A 139 -18.25 -28.27 -11.92
C PHE A 139 -18.99 -27.22 -12.75
N ASP A 140 -20.32 -27.16 -12.66
CA ASP A 140 -21.15 -26.21 -13.41
C ASP A 140 -20.85 -24.76 -13.01
N LEU A 141 -20.59 -24.49 -11.72
CA LEU A 141 -20.14 -23.18 -11.26
C LEU A 141 -18.81 -22.78 -11.91
N LEU A 142 -17.84 -23.69 -11.94
CA LEU A 142 -16.53 -23.45 -12.57
C LEU A 142 -16.68 -23.27 -14.08
N ALA A 143 -17.41 -24.16 -14.75
CA ALA A 143 -17.62 -24.16 -16.18
C ALA A 143 -18.32 -22.87 -16.65
N SER A 144 -19.40 -22.48 -15.98
CA SER A 144 -20.20 -21.30 -16.33
C SER A 144 -19.47 -19.96 -16.13
N ARG A 145 -18.52 -19.89 -15.19
CA ARG A 145 -17.81 -18.64 -14.84
C ARG A 145 -16.41 -18.54 -15.42
N ALA A 146 -15.74 -19.67 -15.63
CA ALA A 146 -14.32 -19.72 -15.96
C ALA A 146 -13.99 -20.68 -17.10
N GLY A 147 -14.99 -21.37 -17.66
CA GLY A 147 -14.85 -22.41 -18.67
C GLY A 147 -14.60 -23.79 -18.07
N GLU A 148 -14.89 -24.84 -18.83
CA GLU A 148 -14.84 -26.24 -18.36
C GLU A 148 -13.45 -26.64 -17.82
N ASN A 149 -12.39 -26.09 -18.41
CA ASN A 149 -11.01 -26.33 -17.98
C ASN A 149 -10.66 -25.68 -16.64
N ALA A 150 -11.51 -24.81 -16.08
CA ALA A 150 -11.25 -24.17 -14.80
C ALA A 150 -11.21 -25.16 -13.64
N VAL A 151 -11.78 -26.36 -13.78
CA VAL A 151 -11.66 -27.40 -12.75
C VAL A 151 -10.22 -27.81 -12.48
N PHE A 152 -9.35 -27.78 -13.49
CA PHE A 152 -7.97 -28.22 -13.36
C PHE A 152 -7.14 -27.21 -12.55
N GLY A 153 -6.60 -27.66 -11.42
CA GLY A 153 -5.86 -26.83 -10.48
C GLY A 153 -6.73 -25.93 -9.60
N ALA A 154 -8.07 -26.02 -9.66
CA ALA A 154 -8.97 -25.20 -8.85
C ALA A 154 -8.66 -25.31 -7.34
N SER A 155 -8.36 -26.52 -6.86
CA SER A 155 -7.96 -26.75 -5.47
C SER A 155 -6.72 -25.95 -5.03
N GLN A 156 -5.80 -25.66 -5.95
CA GLN A 156 -4.59 -24.88 -5.68
C GLN A 156 -4.85 -23.38 -5.72
N ARG A 157 -5.96 -22.96 -6.34
CA ARG A 157 -6.35 -21.56 -6.50
C ARG A 157 -7.33 -21.07 -5.44
N VAL A 158 -7.80 -21.94 -4.54
CA VAL A 158 -8.68 -21.56 -3.43
C VAL A 158 -8.00 -20.51 -2.55
N ARG A 159 -8.68 -19.39 -2.34
CA ARG A 159 -8.28 -18.30 -1.45
C ARG A 159 -9.46 -17.88 -0.59
N SER A 160 -9.18 -17.40 0.61
CA SER A 160 -10.17 -16.72 1.45
C SER A 160 -10.00 -15.20 1.39
N GLN A 161 -11.11 -14.49 1.28
CA GLN A 161 -11.19 -13.03 1.33
C GLN A 161 -12.23 -12.62 2.36
N ARG A 162 -11.80 -11.86 3.37
CA ARG A 162 -12.71 -11.30 4.37
C ARG A 162 -13.51 -10.15 3.75
N GLY A 163 -14.77 -10.02 4.14
CA GLY A 163 -15.53 -8.80 3.96
C GLY A 163 -14.91 -7.61 4.69
N LEU A 164 -15.05 -6.42 4.12
CA LEU A 164 -14.45 -5.17 4.58
C LEU A 164 -15.48 -4.05 4.72
N ARG A 165 -16.79 -4.36 4.66
CA ARG A 165 -17.86 -3.36 4.64
C ARG A 165 -17.75 -2.31 5.74
N GLU A 166 -17.62 -2.73 7.00
CA GLU A 166 -17.56 -1.81 8.13
C GLU A 166 -16.30 -0.94 8.11
N ARG A 167 -15.17 -1.52 7.69
CA ARG A 167 -13.91 -0.79 7.56
C ARG A 167 -13.97 0.22 6.42
N PHE A 168 -14.58 -0.15 5.30
CA PHE A 168 -14.76 0.73 4.17
C PHE A 168 -15.69 1.91 4.52
N LEU A 169 -16.81 1.65 5.21
CA LEU A 169 -17.70 2.67 5.76
C LEU A 169 -16.94 3.67 6.64
N ARG A 170 -16.16 3.18 7.62
CA ARG A 170 -15.33 4.05 8.46
C ARG A 170 -14.32 4.88 7.66
N GLY A 171 -13.79 4.30 6.58
CA GLY A 171 -12.93 5.01 5.64
C GLY A 171 -13.66 6.10 4.86
N LEU A 172 -14.91 5.87 4.44
CA LEU A 172 -15.79 6.86 3.79
C LEU A 172 -16.14 8.02 4.71
N GLU A 173 -16.43 7.73 5.97
CA GLU A 173 -16.68 8.77 6.98
C GLU A 173 -15.43 9.62 7.19
N ALA A 174 -14.28 8.97 7.36
CA ALA A 174 -12.99 9.64 7.58
C ALA A 174 -12.46 10.40 6.36
N SER A 175 -12.88 10.03 5.14
CA SER A 175 -12.43 10.69 3.92
C SER A 175 -12.97 12.12 3.81
N GLY A 176 -14.11 12.44 4.43
CA GLY A 176 -14.68 13.79 4.45
C GLY A 176 -13.72 14.88 4.92
N ARG A 177 -12.80 14.54 5.83
CA ARG A 177 -11.73 15.45 6.29
C ARG A 177 -10.79 15.94 5.17
N TYR A 178 -10.64 15.16 4.09
CA TYR A 178 -9.57 15.31 3.10
C TYR A 178 -10.03 15.29 1.64
N ASP A 179 -11.14 14.65 1.30
CA ASP A 179 -11.52 14.30 -0.07
C ASP A 179 -11.53 15.52 -1.01
N ARG A 180 -12.16 16.63 -0.60
CA ARG A 180 -12.17 17.89 -1.35
C ARG A 180 -10.76 18.40 -1.66
N LEU A 181 -9.87 18.39 -0.66
CA LEU A 181 -8.50 18.86 -0.79
C LEU A 181 -7.68 17.90 -1.67
N PHE A 182 -7.88 16.60 -1.53
CA PHE A 182 -7.19 15.60 -2.36
C PHE A 182 -7.60 15.73 -3.83
N ARG A 183 -8.90 15.77 -4.13
CA ARG A 183 -9.41 15.97 -5.50
C ARG A 183 -8.81 17.22 -6.13
N ARG A 184 -8.77 18.32 -5.37
CA ARG A 184 -8.14 19.57 -5.82
C ARG A 184 -6.65 19.41 -6.13
N ILE A 185 -5.88 18.75 -5.25
CA ILE A 185 -4.46 18.43 -5.50
C ILE A 185 -4.27 17.67 -6.81
N PHE A 186 -5.15 16.71 -7.12
CA PHE A 186 -5.10 15.99 -8.40
C PHE A 186 -5.49 16.90 -9.57
N HIS A 187 -6.57 17.68 -9.47
CA HIS A 187 -6.98 18.61 -10.52
C HIS A 187 -5.90 19.66 -10.84
N GLU A 188 -5.25 20.24 -9.83
CA GLU A 188 -4.14 21.20 -10.00
C GLU A 188 -2.91 20.56 -10.65
N ALA A 189 -2.74 19.24 -10.50
CA ALA A 189 -1.73 18.46 -11.21
C ALA A 189 -2.19 18.00 -12.61
N ALA A 190 -3.35 18.47 -13.09
CA ALA A 190 -4.02 18.02 -14.31
C ALA A 190 -4.31 16.52 -14.34
N LEU A 191 -4.58 15.92 -13.18
CA LEU A 191 -4.93 14.51 -13.01
C LEU A 191 -6.42 14.36 -12.64
N PRO A 192 -7.03 13.20 -12.91
CA PRO A 192 -8.42 12.96 -12.54
C PRO A 192 -8.64 12.97 -11.02
N GLY A 193 -9.69 13.66 -10.57
CA GLY A 193 -10.01 13.82 -9.15
C GLY A 193 -10.28 12.49 -8.41
N ASP A 194 -10.87 11.49 -9.07
CA ASP A 194 -11.19 10.19 -8.45
C ASP A 194 -9.94 9.41 -7.97
N LEU A 195 -8.72 9.80 -8.37
CA LEU A 195 -7.49 9.26 -7.77
C LEU A 195 -7.41 9.53 -6.26
N ALA A 196 -8.16 10.52 -5.74
CA ALA A 196 -8.35 10.78 -4.33
C ALA A 196 -8.96 9.60 -3.55
N LEU A 197 -9.55 8.62 -4.23
CA LEU A 197 -10.16 7.43 -3.63
C LEU A 197 -9.14 6.32 -3.29
N LEU A 198 -7.91 6.38 -3.81
CA LEU A 198 -6.88 5.36 -3.56
C LEU A 198 -6.62 5.06 -2.07
N PRO A 199 -6.68 6.03 -1.13
CA PRO A 199 -6.51 5.73 0.29
C PRO A 199 -7.56 4.77 0.86
N HIS A 200 -8.73 4.59 0.24
CA HIS A 200 -9.69 3.55 0.66
C HIS A 200 -9.12 2.14 0.55
N ILE A 201 -8.39 1.90 -0.53
CA ILE A 201 -7.76 0.62 -0.86
C ILE A 201 -6.50 0.40 -0.02
N GLU A 202 -5.70 1.46 0.12
CA GLU A 202 -4.39 1.38 0.77
C GLU A 202 -4.49 1.28 2.29
N SER A 203 -5.22 2.19 2.93
CA SER A 203 -5.26 2.27 4.40
C SER A 203 -6.66 2.34 4.99
N SER A 204 -7.68 2.52 4.15
CA SER A 204 -9.03 2.92 4.58
C SER A 204 -9.00 4.25 5.32
N PHE A 205 -8.26 5.23 4.78
CA PHE A 205 -8.08 6.59 5.34
C PHE A 205 -7.44 6.64 6.74
N VAL A 206 -6.72 5.58 7.15
CA VAL A 206 -6.00 5.54 8.44
C VAL A 206 -4.63 6.21 8.30
N ASN A 207 -4.45 7.37 8.94
CA ASN A 207 -3.20 8.14 8.78
C ASN A 207 -1.97 7.46 9.42
N HIS A 208 -2.12 6.76 10.54
CA HIS A 208 -1.01 6.07 11.20
C HIS A 208 -0.82 4.63 10.70
N ALA A 209 -1.26 4.32 9.48
CA ALA A 209 -1.20 2.96 8.95
C ALA A 209 0.25 2.52 8.68
N HIS A 210 0.56 1.28 9.04
CA HIS A 210 1.86 0.66 8.87
C HIS A 210 1.72 -0.74 8.29
N SER A 211 2.39 -1.02 7.17
CA SER A 211 2.47 -2.37 6.62
C SER A 211 3.69 -3.12 7.15
N SER A 212 3.61 -4.45 7.12
CA SER A 212 4.74 -5.34 7.46
C SER A 212 5.94 -5.17 6.53
N ALA A 213 5.72 -4.67 5.31
CA ALA A 213 6.76 -4.38 4.33
C ALA A 213 7.42 -3.00 4.55
N GLY A 214 6.85 -2.15 5.39
CA GLY A 214 7.38 -0.82 5.72
C GLY A 214 6.73 0.35 4.98
N ALA A 215 5.56 0.14 4.37
CA ALA A 215 4.71 1.22 3.89
C ALA A 215 4.13 1.99 5.09
N VAL A 216 3.99 3.30 4.94
CA VAL A 216 3.61 4.21 6.02
C VAL A 216 2.57 5.20 5.52
N GLY A 217 1.63 5.54 6.40
CA GLY A 217 0.74 6.66 6.19
C GLY A 217 -0.56 6.28 5.51
N MET A 218 -1.45 7.26 5.39
CA MET A 218 -2.73 7.12 4.68
C MET A 218 -2.57 6.58 3.25
N TRP A 219 -1.52 7.02 2.56
CA TRP A 219 -1.22 6.69 1.16
C TRP A 219 -0.24 5.51 0.99
N GLN A 220 0.13 4.83 2.09
CA GLN A 220 0.99 3.65 2.11
C GLN A 220 2.30 3.77 1.31
N PHE A 221 2.99 4.90 1.45
CA PHE A 221 4.27 5.09 0.76
C PHE A 221 5.38 4.21 1.32
N MET A 222 6.01 3.44 0.43
CA MET A 222 7.31 2.83 0.69
C MET A 222 8.38 3.91 0.78
N ARG A 223 9.33 3.76 1.72
CA ARG A 223 10.40 4.76 1.92
C ARG A 223 11.21 5.05 0.66
N ALA A 224 11.46 4.04 -0.17
CA ALA A 224 12.23 4.19 -1.42
C ALA A 224 11.49 5.10 -2.41
N THR A 225 10.21 4.82 -2.66
CA THR A 225 9.33 5.61 -3.53
C THR A 225 9.15 7.03 -2.99
N ALA A 226 8.90 7.16 -1.69
CA ALA A 226 8.73 8.46 -1.05
C ALA A 226 9.94 9.38 -1.23
N ARG A 227 11.18 8.87 -1.29
CA ARG A 227 12.35 9.74 -1.54
C ARG A 227 12.32 10.45 -2.89
N GLN A 228 11.56 9.93 -3.85
CA GLN A 228 11.45 10.50 -5.19
C GLN A 228 10.35 11.55 -5.28
N CYS A 229 9.36 11.52 -4.38
CA CYS A 229 8.16 12.35 -4.47
C CYS A 229 7.76 13.04 -3.16
N LEU A 230 8.50 12.91 -2.07
CA LEU A 230 8.23 13.48 -0.75
C LEU A 230 9.53 13.93 -0.07
N HIS A 231 9.42 14.88 0.86
CA HIS A 231 10.54 15.32 1.69
C HIS A 231 10.75 14.37 2.87
N LEU A 232 11.90 13.69 2.88
CA LEU A 232 12.32 12.81 3.96
C LEU A 232 13.68 13.25 4.51
N SER A 233 13.71 13.65 5.78
CA SER A 233 14.91 14.02 6.52
C SER A 233 14.97 13.29 7.86
N ARG A 234 15.92 13.68 8.73
CA ARG A 234 15.98 13.17 10.10
C ARG A 234 14.82 13.70 10.95
N THR A 235 14.34 14.90 10.65
CA THR A 235 13.34 15.64 11.43
C THR A 235 11.96 15.63 10.79
N VAL A 236 11.85 15.26 9.52
CA VAL A 236 10.59 15.23 8.75
C VAL A 236 10.45 13.92 7.97
N ASP A 237 9.29 13.29 8.03
CA ASP A 237 8.88 12.15 7.21
C ASP A 237 7.45 12.42 6.69
N GLU A 238 7.34 13.06 5.52
CA GLU A 238 6.04 13.49 4.94
C GLU A 238 5.08 12.35 4.62
N ARG A 239 5.50 11.09 4.71
CA ARG A 239 4.59 9.94 4.56
C ARG A 239 3.50 9.92 5.61
N TYR A 240 3.74 10.51 6.79
CA TYR A 240 2.76 10.59 7.87
C TYR A 240 1.79 11.78 7.74
N ASP A 241 2.00 12.67 6.77
CA ASP A 241 1.09 13.78 6.51
C ASP A 241 0.16 13.44 5.33
N PRO A 242 -1.17 13.36 5.54
CA PRO A 242 -2.10 12.98 4.48
C PRO A 242 -2.04 13.88 3.25
N VAL A 243 -1.84 15.18 3.44
CA VAL A 243 -1.89 16.18 2.38
C VAL A 243 -0.59 16.20 1.60
N PHE A 244 0.56 16.16 2.29
CA PHE A 244 1.85 16.06 1.60
C PHE A 244 2.00 14.73 0.88
N ALA A 245 1.55 13.64 1.50
CA ALA A 245 1.49 12.33 0.86
C ALA A 245 0.58 12.33 -0.39
N ALA A 246 -0.58 13.01 -0.37
CA ALA A 246 -1.43 13.17 -1.56
C ALA A 246 -0.70 13.88 -2.71
N ARG A 247 0.06 14.95 -2.42
CA ARG A 247 0.90 15.62 -3.43
C ARG A 247 1.99 14.69 -3.97
N GLY A 248 2.58 13.86 -3.11
CA GLY A 248 3.50 12.81 -3.52
C GLY A 248 2.84 11.76 -4.42
N ALA A 249 1.60 11.39 -4.14
CA ALA A 249 0.82 10.45 -4.94
C ALA A 249 0.47 11.03 -6.31
N ALA A 250 0.07 12.30 -6.37
CA ALA A 250 -0.11 13.03 -7.63
C ALA A 250 1.17 13.01 -8.49
N ARG A 251 2.33 13.35 -7.90
CA ARG A 251 3.63 13.26 -8.61
C ARG A 251 3.93 11.86 -9.11
N TYR A 252 3.70 10.83 -8.29
CA TYR A 252 3.92 9.44 -8.68
C TYR A 252 3.01 9.02 -9.84
N LEU A 253 1.72 9.32 -9.74
CA LEU A 253 0.71 8.89 -10.71
C LEU A 253 0.83 9.64 -12.03
N ALA A 254 1.20 10.93 -12.02
CA ALA A 254 1.58 11.65 -13.22
C ALA A 254 2.73 10.94 -13.95
N HIS A 255 3.82 10.65 -13.25
CA HIS A 255 4.96 9.94 -13.83
C HIS A 255 4.59 8.52 -14.31
N ALA A 256 3.77 7.80 -13.54
CA ALA A 256 3.29 6.48 -13.93
C ALA A 256 2.48 6.54 -15.23
N TYR A 257 1.60 7.53 -15.37
CA TYR A 257 0.83 7.75 -16.58
C TYR A 257 1.72 8.14 -17.76
N ASP A 258 2.69 9.05 -17.57
CA ASP A 258 3.63 9.43 -18.63
C ASP A 258 4.40 8.23 -19.20
N VAL A 259 4.78 7.28 -18.34
CA VAL A 259 5.52 6.07 -18.74
C VAL A 259 4.60 5.00 -19.34
N LEU A 260 3.41 4.81 -18.77
CA LEU A 260 2.56 3.66 -19.08
C LEU A 260 1.43 3.99 -20.05
N GLY A 261 1.04 5.25 -20.20
CA GLY A 261 0.05 5.75 -21.15
C GLY A 261 -1.38 5.23 -20.95
N ASP A 262 -1.67 4.64 -19.79
CA ASP A 262 -2.98 4.08 -19.46
C ASP A 262 -3.21 4.14 -17.94
N TRP A 263 -4.43 4.50 -17.53
CA TRP A 263 -4.78 4.66 -16.12
C TRP A 263 -4.87 3.34 -15.36
N GLY A 264 -5.35 2.28 -15.99
CA GLY A 264 -5.35 0.95 -15.39
C GLY A 264 -3.93 0.50 -15.07
N LEU A 265 -3.01 0.65 -16.03
CA LEU A 265 -1.59 0.35 -15.83
C LEU A 265 -0.95 1.27 -14.77
N ALA A 266 -1.22 2.58 -14.82
CA ALA A 266 -0.67 3.56 -13.88
C ALA A 266 -1.12 3.29 -12.44
N ILE A 267 -2.41 3.02 -12.22
CA ILE A 267 -2.97 2.68 -10.90
C ILE A 267 -2.40 1.34 -10.42
N THR A 268 -2.41 0.29 -11.25
CA THR A 268 -1.78 -0.99 -10.87
C THR A 268 -0.30 -0.84 -10.53
N SER A 269 0.40 0.09 -11.19
CA SER A 269 1.79 0.38 -10.88
C SER A 269 1.99 1.01 -9.50
N TYR A 270 0.98 1.63 -8.88
CA TYR A 270 1.08 2.13 -7.52
C TYR A 270 1.39 1.00 -6.53
N ASN A 271 0.78 -0.16 -6.78
CA ASN A 271 1.04 -1.40 -6.05
C ASN A 271 2.29 -2.16 -6.53
N HIS A 272 2.46 -2.28 -7.85
CA HIS A 272 3.45 -3.17 -8.46
C HIS A 272 4.79 -2.50 -8.83
N GLY A 273 4.82 -1.17 -8.88
CA GLY A 273 5.89 -0.34 -9.39
C GLY A 273 5.83 -0.10 -10.90
N ILE A 274 6.15 1.13 -11.32
CA ILE A 274 6.16 1.58 -12.73
C ILE A 274 7.02 0.68 -13.61
N ALA A 275 8.26 0.40 -13.21
CA ALA A 275 9.16 -0.46 -14.00
C ALA A 275 8.65 -1.90 -14.13
N GLY A 276 7.92 -2.40 -13.11
CA GLY A 276 7.27 -3.72 -13.17
C GLY A 276 6.17 -3.75 -14.22
N MET A 277 5.31 -2.74 -14.20
CA MET A 277 4.22 -2.61 -15.17
C MET A 277 4.73 -2.31 -16.58
N ALA A 278 5.81 -1.54 -16.74
CA ALA A 278 6.43 -1.31 -18.04
C ALA A 278 6.94 -2.62 -18.67
N ARG A 279 7.56 -3.51 -17.88
CA ARG A 279 7.95 -4.85 -18.34
C ARG A 279 6.74 -5.70 -18.73
N ALA A 280 5.70 -5.70 -17.90
CA ALA A 280 4.47 -6.44 -18.18
C ALA A 280 3.82 -5.96 -19.49
N LYS A 281 3.73 -4.63 -19.67
CA LYS A 281 3.23 -3.97 -20.88
C LYS A 281 4.07 -4.33 -22.11
N ALA A 282 5.39 -4.34 -21.98
CA ALA A 282 6.28 -4.72 -23.09
C ALA A 282 6.09 -6.18 -23.52
N GLN A 283 5.76 -7.09 -22.58
CA GLN A 283 5.60 -8.51 -22.86
C GLN A 283 4.19 -8.88 -23.37
N PHE A 284 3.14 -8.24 -22.84
CA PHE A 284 1.74 -8.63 -23.09
C PHE A 284 0.91 -7.57 -23.82
N GLY A 285 1.49 -6.42 -24.14
CA GLY A 285 0.79 -5.27 -24.73
C GLY A 285 0.10 -4.40 -23.67
N PRO A 286 -0.63 -3.35 -24.10
CA PRO A 286 -1.25 -2.37 -23.20
C PRO A 286 -2.51 -2.87 -22.49
N ASP A 287 -3.09 -3.99 -22.93
CA ASP A 287 -4.30 -4.56 -22.34
C ASP A 287 -4.03 -5.09 -20.91
N LEU A 288 -4.52 -4.35 -19.92
CA LEU A 288 -4.39 -4.73 -18.52
C LEU A 288 -5.08 -6.06 -18.20
N SER A 289 -6.23 -6.39 -18.81
CA SER A 289 -6.90 -7.68 -18.58
C SER A 289 -6.00 -8.84 -19.01
N ARG A 290 -5.30 -8.69 -20.14
CA ARG A 290 -4.34 -9.68 -20.61
C ARG A 290 -3.13 -9.80 -19.67
N ILE A 291 -2.59 -8.68 -19.19
CA ILE A 291 -1.50 -8.69 -18.20
C ILE A 291 -1.94 -9.40 -16.91
N VAL A 292 -3.09 -9.02 -16.36
CA VAL A 292 -3.66 -9.62 -15.14
C VAL A 292 -3.85 -11.12 -15.28
N ARG A 293 -4.22 -11.60 -16.47
CA ARG A 293 -4.45 -13.03 -16.72
C ARG A 293 -3.18 -13.83 -16.95
N TYR A 294 -2.20 -13.29 -17.68
CA TYR A 294 -1.11 -14.11 -18.22
C TYR A 294 0.30 -13.73 -17.77
N TYR A 295 0.52 -12.51 -17.24
CA TYR A 295 1.85 -12.14 -16.77
C TYR A 295 2.19 -12.89 -15.48
N ASP A 296 3.29 -13.66 -15.46
CA ASP A 296 3.74 -14.44 -14.30
C ASP A 296 5.02 -13.85 -13.68
N GLY A 297 4.95 -12.57 -13.33
CA GLY A 297 6.01 -11.91 -12.58
C GLY A 297 6.05 -12.41 -11.13
N SER A 298 7.24 -12.71 -10.61
CA SER A 298 7.42 -13.22 -9.24
C SER A 298 6.87 -12.31 -8.13
N THR A 299 6.72 -11.02 -8.41
CA THR A 299 6.11 -10.02 -7.52
C THR A 299 4.74 -9.54 -8.00
N PHE A 300 4.21 -10.05 -9.11
CA PHE A 300 2.88 -9.72 -9.65
C PHE A 300 1.84 -10.70 -9.10
N GLY A 301 1.65 -10.62 -7.79
CA GLY A 301 0.74 -11.49 -7.05
C GLY A 301 -0.72 -11.01 -7.07
N PHE A 302 -1.53 -11.63 -6.22
CA PHE A 302 -2.98 -11.36 -6.11
C PHE A 302 -3.30 -9.88 -5.91
N ALA A 303 -2.60 -9.18 -5.01
CA ALA A 303 -2.85 -7.74 -4.77
C ALA A 303 -2.61 -6.89 -6.03
N SER A 304 -1.45 -7.04 -6.68
CA SER A 304 -1.14 -6.29 -7.90
C SER A 304 -2.13 -6.57 -9.03
N ARG A 305 -2.56 -7.83 -9.19
CA ARG A 305 -3.56 -8.23 -10.20
C ARG A 305 -4.92 -7.57 -9.99
N ASN A 306 -5.26 -7.24 -8.75
CA ASN A 306 -6.58 -6.77 -8.36
C ASN A 306 -6.67 -5.27 -8.12
N PHE A 307 -5.55 -4.58 -7.97
CA PHE A 307 -5.51 -3.19 -7.50
C PHE A 307 -6.38 -2.22 -8.33
N TYR A 308 -6.39 -2.35 -9.67
CA TYR A 308 -7.28 -1.52 -10.50
C TYR A 308 -8.76 -1.94 -10.38
N ALA A 309 -9.06 -3.23 -10.23
CA ALA A 309 -10.42 -3.69 -10.01
C ALA A 309 -10.97 -3.25 -8.65
N GLU A 310 -10.12 -3.23 -7.61
CA GLU A 310 -10.42 -2.65 -6.29
C GLU A 310 -10.75 -1.16 -6.41
N PHE A 311 -9.96 -0.41 -7.19
CA PHE A 311 -10.22 1.02 -7.44
C PHE A 311 -11.55 1.26 -8.14
N LEU A 312 -11.85 0.51 -9.21
CA LEU A 312 -13.12 0.60 -9.91
C LEU A 312 -14.29 0.22 -9.00
N ALA A 313 -14.12 -0.78 -8.14
CA ALA A 313 -15.15 -1.18 -7.17
C ALA A 313 -15.42 -0.07 -6.15
N VAL A 314 -14.38 0.52 -5.55
CA VAL A 314 -14.52 1.65 -4.62
C VAL A 314 -15.22 2.82 -5.30
N ARG A 315 -14.79 3.19 -6.51
CA ARG A 315 -15.39 4.26 -7.29
C ARG A 315 -16.87 4.00 -7.59
N SER A 316 -17.22 2.78 -7.97
CA SER A 316 -18.60 2.37 -8.21
C SER A 316 -19.46 2.44 -6.95
N ILE A 317 -18.94 2.02 -5.79
CA ILE A 317 -19.68 2.12 -4.52
C ILE A 317 -19.90 3.58 -4.13
N VAL A 318 -18.87 4.43 -4.24
CA VAL A 318 -18.96 5.86 -3.92
C VAL A 318 -19.99 6.58 -4.79
N GLN A 319 -20.17 6.16 -6.04
CA GLN A 319 -21.19 6.69 -6.95
C GLN A 319 -22.61 6.20 -6.60
N ASN A 320 -22.75 5.09 -5.86
CA ASN A 320 -24.02 4.44 -5.58
C ASN A 320 -24.20 4.17 -4.07
N LEU A 321 -23.80 5.12 -3.22
CA LEU A 321 -23.69 4.91 -1.77
C LEU A 321 -24.98 4.42 -1.11
N SER A 322 -26.15 4.88 -1.54
CA SER A 322 -27.44 4.46 -0.99
C SER A 322 -27.71 2.97 -1.14
N ASP A 323 -27.19 2.37 -2.21
CA ASP A 323 -27.42 0.96 -2.51
C ASP A 323 -26.61 0.06 -1.58
N TYR A 324 -25.45 0.55 -1.12
CA TYR A 324 -24.52 -0.19 -0.27
C TYR A 324 -24.66 0.17 1.22
N PHE A 325 -25.02 1.41 1.52
CA PHE A 325 -25.17 1.98 2.87
C PHE A 325 -26.51 2.69 3.03
N PRO A 326 -27.64 1.95 2.94
CA PRO A 326 -28.98 2.53 3.11
C PRO A 326 -29.21 3.10 4.52
N GLU A 327 -28.39 2.70 5.51
CA GLU A 327 -28.38 3.29 6.85
C GLU A 327 -27.84 4.73 6.91
N GLY A 328 -27.28 5.24 5.81
CA GLY A 328 -26.61 6.52 5.73
C GLY A 328 -25.14 6.47 6.16
N ILE A 329 -24.42 7.55 5.88
CA ILE A 329 -23.00 7.70 6.23
C ILE A 329 -22.79 9.02 6.99
N PHE A 330 -21.96 9.01 8.03
CA PHE A 330 -21.60 10.24 8.75
C PHE A 330 -20.26 10.78 8.24
N VAL A 331 -20.31 11.66 7.25
CA VAL A 331 -19.09 12.25 6.67
C VAL A 331 -18.47 13.25 7.65
N GLU A 332 -17.20 13.05 8.00
CA GLU A 332 -16.48 13.94 8.90
C GLU A 332 -16.17 15.29 8.23
N PRO A 333 -16.23 16.42 8.95
CA PRO A 333 -16.04 17.73 8.35
C PRO A 333 -14.58 17.98 7.89
N PRO A 334 -14.37 18.81 6.85
CA PRO A 334 -13.04 19.20 6.40
C PRO A 334 -12.17 19.82 7.51
N ILE A 335 -10.88 19.47 7.51
CA ILE A 335 -9.91 20.03 8.46
C ILE A 335 -9.48 21.42 7.97
N ARG A 336 -9.74 22.47 8.76
CA ARG A 336 -9.32 23.85 8.48
C ARG A 336 -8.06 24.22 9.28
N ARG A 337 -6.97 24.57 8.58
CA ARG A 337 -5.66 24.93 9.16
C ARG A 337 -4.92 25.87 8.21
N ASP A 338 -4.05 26.71 8.77
CA ASP A 338 -3.14 27.52 7.97
C ASP A 338 -1.92 26.69 7.58
N LEU A 339 -1.34 26.95 6.40
CA LEU A 339 -0.09 26.35 5.95
C LEU A 339 0.97 27.42 5.76
N GLY A 340 2.08 27.30 6.48
CA GLY A 340 3.22 28.21 6.37
C GLY A 340 4.48 27.49 5.92
N ARG A 341 5.27 28.11 5.05
CA ARG A 341 6.57 27.59 4.60
C ARG A 341 7.69 28.21 5.41
N LEU A 342 8.53 27.37 6.02
CA LEU A 342 9.73 27.84 6.73
C LEU A 342 10.74 28.42 5.73
N THR A 343 11.18 29.65 5.94
CA THR A 343 12.23 30.28 5.12
C THR A 343 13.63 30.00 5.65
N THR A 344 13.76 29.71 6.95
CA THR A 344 15.02 29.38 7.63
C THR A 344 14.87 28.15 8.54
N PRO A 345 15.95 27.42 8.86
CA PRO A 345 15.86 26.32 9.82
C PRO A 345 15.42 26.80 11.20
N LEU A 346 14.44 26.14 11.81
CA LEU A 346 13.90 26.51 13.12
C LEU A 346 13.62 25.29 13.99
N THR A 347 13.84 25.41 15.30
CA THR A 347 13.41 24.38 16.25
C THR A 347 11.91 24.48 16.49
N VAL A 348 11.27 23.35 16.82
CA VAL A 348 9.83 23.31 17.15
C VAL A 348 9.53 24.26 18.32
N SER A 349 10.40 24.35 19.32
CA SER A 349 10.24 25.28 20.45
C SER A 349 10.26 26.74 20.01
N ARG A 350 11.19 27.13 19.12
CA ARG A 350 11.24 28.50 18.63
C ARG A 350 10.01 28.85 17.80
N LEU A 351 9.56 27.93 16.95
CA LEU A 351 8.36 28.10 16.14
C LEU A 351 7.11 28.25 17.02
N ALA A 352 7.00 27.43 18.07
CA ALA A 352 5.95 27.52 19.07
C ALA A 352 5.97 28.90 19.78
N THR A 353 7.14 29.39 20.19
CA THR A 353 7.28 30.72 20.80
C THR A 353 6.87 31.85 19.84
N LEU A 354 7.34 31.82 18.58
CA LEU A 354 7.04 32.85 17.59
C LEU A 354 5.55 32.99 17.33
N HIS A 355 4.82 31.88 17.26
CA HIS A 355 3.38 31.87 17.01
C HIS A 355 2.53 31.80 18.29
N ARG A 356 3.15 31.85 19.48
CA ARG A 356 2.48 31.75 20.80
C ARG A 356 1.60 30.49 20.91
N LEU A 357 2.14 29.35 20.47
CA LEU A 357 1.47 28.05 20.47
C LEU A 357 2.07 27.13 21.52
N ASP A 358 1.25 26.20 22.02
CA ASP A 358 1.77 25.04 22.75
C ASP A 358 2.54 24.11 21.80
N ARG A 359 3.68 23.62 22.27
CA ARG A 359 4.58 22.79 21.47
C ARG A 359 3.94 21.45 21.09
N ASP A 360 3.23 20.84 22.02
CA ASP A 360 2.66 19.51 21.81
C ASP A 360 1.43 19.61 20.90
N ARG A 361 0.63 20.68 21.02
CA ARG A 361 -0.43 21.02 20.07
C ARG A 361 0.11 21.27 18.67
N LEU A 362 1.21 22.02 18.54
CA LEU A 362 1.85 22.27 17.24
C LEU A 362 2.39 20.97 16.62
N ALA A 363 2.95 20.07 17.42
CA ALA A 363 3.39 18.75 16.96
C ALA A 363 2.22 17.87 16.49
N GLN A 364 1.05 17.92 17.16
CA GLN A 364 -0.15 17.19 16.73
C GLN A 364 -0.69 17.65 15.37
N LEU A 365 -0.51 18.94 15.05
CA LEU A 365 -0.90 19.49 13.74
C LEU A 365 0.03 19.02 12.61
N ASN A 366 1.26 18.62 12.95
CA ASN A 366 2.32 18.30 12.00
C ASN A 366 2.77 16.84 12.13
N PRO A 367 1.95 15.88 11.67
CA PRO A 367 2.23 14.45 11.84
C PRO A 367 3.50 13.98 11.11
N ALA A 368 4.00 14.74 10.13
CA ALA A 368 5.28 14.48 9.47
C ALA A 368 6.51 14.69 10.37
N TRP A 369 6.39 15.38 11.50
CA TRP A 369 7.54 15.68 12.35
C TRP A 369 7.97 14.46 13.16
N THR A 370 9.27 14.13 13.08
CA THR A 370 9.81 12.99 13.83
C THR A 370 10.01 13.35 15.30
N ALA A 371 10.15 12.33 16.14
CA ALA A 371 10.53 12.52 17.54
C ALA A 371 11.85 13.30 17.72
N ALA A 372 12.75 13.33 16.73
CA ALA A 372 13.97 14.13 16.79
C ALA A 372 13.66 15.64 16.70
N ALA A 373 12.72 16.02 15.83
CA ALA A 373 12.26 17.41 15.70
C ALA A 373 11.50 17.86 16.95
N ILE A 374 10.51 17.06 17.38
CA ILE A 374 9.62 17.40 18.51
C ILE A 374 10.41 17.54 19.82
N LYS A 375 11.42 16.68 20.03
CA LYS A 375 12.31 16.75 21.21
C LYS A 375 13.41 17.82 21.10
N GLY A 376 13.42 18.64 20.04
CA GLY A 376 14.40 19.72 19.85
C GLY A 376 15.83 19.25 19.63
N ARG A 377 16.04 17.98 19.21
CA ARG A 377 17.40 17.43 19.01
C ARG A 377 18.07 17.93 17.73
N SER A 378 17.26 18.40 16.77
CA SER A 378 17.71 18.98 15.50
C SER A 378 16.61 19.93 15.01
N PRO A 379 16.97 21.02 14.31
CA PRO A 379 15.97 21.95 13.77
C PRO A 379 15.18 21.29 12.63
N LEU A 380 13.98 21.81 12.40
CA LEU A 380 13.26 21.62 11.15
C LEU A 380 14.04 22.36 10.03
N PRO A 381 14.24 21.73 8.86
CA PRO A 381 14.95 22.37 7.76
C PRO A 381 14.13 23.52 7.16
N ALA A 382 14.81 24.47 6.51
CA ALA A 382 14.15 25.46 5.68
C ALA A 382 13.46 24.81 4.46
N GLY A 383 12.44 25.47 3.93
CA GLY A 383 11.70 25.07 2.73
C GLY A 383 10.58 24.06 2.97
N ILE A 384 10.42 23.53 4.19
CA ILE A 384 9.29 22.66 4.53
C ILE A 384 8.04 23.47 4.82
N ASP A 385 6.89 22.86 4.54
CA ASP A 385 5.59 23.38 4.90
C ASP A 385 5.19 22.91 6.32
N VAL A 386 4.51 23.78 7.06
CA VAL A 386 4.13 23.60 8.46
C VAL A 386 2.67 23.99 8.65
N TRP A 387 1.91 23.07 9.22
CA TRP A 387 0.53 23.31 9.64
C TRP A 387 0.49 24.16 10.90
N LEU A 388 -0.32 25.20 10.85
CA LEU A 388 -0.61 26.11 11.96
C LEU A 388 -2.13 26.14 12.21
N PRO A 389 -2.58 26.49 13.42
CA PRO A 389 -3.99 26.76 13.66
C PRO A 389 -4.54 27.80 12.67
N ARG A 390 -5.83 27.68 12.34
CA ARG A 390 -6.48 28.63 11.43
C ARG A 390 -6.32 30.07 11.92
N GLY A 391 -5.99 30.99 10.99
CA GLY A 391 -5.81 32.41 11.24
C GLY A 391 -4.54 32.77 12.01
N THR A 392 -3.61 31.84 12.23
CA THR A 392 -2.29 32.14 12.82
C THR A 392 -1.48 33.05 11.90
N LEU A 393 -1.53 32.84 10.58
CA LEU A 393 -0.76 33.62 9.60
C LEU A 393 -1.30 35.05 9.44
N SER A 394 -2.60 35.25 9.65
CA SER A 394 -3.21 36.59 9.61
C SER A 394 -2.94 37.41 10.88
N ARG A 395 -2.62 36.76 12.01
CA ARG A 395 -2.51 37.39 13.34
C ARG A 395 -1.10 37.88 13.70
N VAL A 396 -0.06 37.38 13.04
CA VAL A 396 1.33 37.59 13.47
C VAL A 396 2.20 38.08 12.31
N SER A 397 2.32 39.41 12.16
CA SER A 397 3.21 40.04 11.17
C SER A 397 4.69 39.76 11.43
N ASP A 398 5.08 39.67 12.70
CA ASP A 398 6.49 39.58 13.11
C ASP A 398 7.13 38.22 12.79
N ALA A 399 6.31 37.21 12.51
CA ALA A 399 6.76 35.86 12.16
C ALA A 399 6.96 35.68 10.64
N LEU A 400 6.50 36.63 9.82
CA LEU A 400 6.59 36.58 8.35
C LEU A 400 8.00 36.45 7.77
N PRO A 401 9.08 36.96 8.41
CA PRO A 401 10.45 36.72 7.92
C PRO A 401 10.84 35.24 7.94
N TYR A 402 10.24 34.46 8.84
CA TYR A 402 10.58 33.06 9.11
C TYR A 402 9.57 32.06 8.53
N VAL A 403 8.32 32.47 8.40
CA VAL A 403 7.22 31.64 7.90
C VAL A 403 6.42 32.42 6.88
N GLN A 404 6.48 31.98 5.62
CA GLN A 404 5.69 32.59 4.55
C GLN A 404 4.36 31.84 4.39
N PRO A 405 3.22 32.54 4.27
CA PRO A 405 1.97 31.90 3.95
C PRO A 405 2.06 31.10 2.66
N VAL A 406 1.64 29.85 2.72
CA VAL A 406 1.39 29.02 1.54
C VAL A 406 -0.10 29.10 1.30
N LEU A 407 -0.48 29.71 0.18
CA LEU A 407 -1.86 29.63 -0.27
C LEU A 407 -2.14 28.17 -0.63
N LEU A 408 -2.89 27.50 0.23
CA LEU A 408 -3.69 26.37 -0.20
C LEU A 408 -4.84 26.99 -0.97
N ALA A 409 -4.80 26.90 -2.30
CA ALA A 409 -5.85 27.44 -3.13
C ALA A 409 -7.19 26.88 -2.64
N GLY A 410 -8.11 27.75 -2.18
CA GLY A 410 -9.41 27.34 -1.63
C GLY A 410 -9.77 27.76 -0.21
N ASP A 411 -8.87 28.44 0.52
CA ASP A 411 -9.23 29.09 1.80
C ASP A 411 -9.98 30.43 1.61
N ASP A 412 -10.38 30.77 0.38
CA ASP A 412 -11.22 31.94 0.12
C ASP A 412 -12.53 31.82 0.90
N ALA A 413 -12.85 32.91 1.58
CA ALA A 413 -13.92 33.08 2.55
C ALA A 413 -15.35 32.92 1.99
N THR A 414 -15.54 32.29 0.84
CA THR A 414 -16.86 31.96 0.27
C THR A 414 -17.40 30.62 0.76
N ALA A 415 -16.63 29.87 1.56
CA ALA A 415 -17.08 28.64 2.24
C ALA A 415 -17.98 28.88 3.48
N ASP A 416 -18.65 30.03 3.54
CA ASP A 416 -19.77 30.34 4.46
C ASP A 416 -21.13 30.03 3.82
N GLU A 417 -21.18 29.57 2.57
CA GLU A 417 -22.27 28.67 2.20
C GLU A 417 -22.12 27.42 3.07
N PRO A 418 -23.12 27.08 3.93
CA PRO A 418 -23.27 25.68 4.29
C PRO A 418 -23.22 24.89 2.99
N LEU A 419 -22.84 23.62 3.04
CA LEU A 419 -23.39 22.74 2.01
C LEU A 419 -24.92 22.96 2.08
N GLN A 420 -25.49 23.73 1.15
CA GLN A 420 -26.93 23.83 0.96
C GLN A 420 -27.36 22.45 0.46
N TYR A 421 -27.44 21.52 1.39
CA TYR A 421 -28.35 20.39 1.34
C TYR A 421 -29.72 21.04 1.57
N ALA A 422 -30.31 21.56 0.49
CA ALA A 422 -31.57 22.28 0.57
C ALA A 422 -32.59 21.44 1.36
N GLU A 423 -33.10 22.05 2.42
CA GLU A 423 -34.20 21.54 3.24
C GLU A 423 -35.40 21.29 2.35
N ALA A 424 -35.65 20.02 2.01
CA ALA A 424 -36.95 19.57 1.55
C ALA A 424 -37.08 18.07 1.82
N ASP A 425 -37.61 17.79 3.00
CA ASP A 425 -38.46 16.66 3.30
C ASP A 425 -37.83 15.24 3.39
N ARG A 426 -38.44 14.47 4.28
CA ARG A 426 -38.03 13.12 4.68
C ARG A 426 -38.10 12.12 3.51
N SER A 427 -37.00 11.90 2.78
CA SER A 427 -36.71 10.63 2.08
C SER A 427 -35.32 10.63 1.44
N ILE A 428 -34.54 9.59 1.71
CA ILE A 428 -33.53 8.92 0.85
C ILE A 428 -33.05 9.72 -0.38
N MET A 429 -31.77 10.14 -0.43
CA MET A 429 -30.93 10.41 -1.65
C MET A 429 -29.46 10.54 -1.19
N THR A 430 -28.41 9.87 -1.71
CA THR A 430 -27.90 9.59 -3.08
C THR A 430 -27.61 10.85 -3.91
N ALA A 431 -26.38 10.96 -4.43
CA ALA A 431 -25.84 12.03 -5.28
C ALA A 431 -25.37 13.32 -4.55
N GLY A 432 -24.07 13.42 -4.32
CA GLY A 432 -23.40 14.65 -3.85
C GLY A 432 -21.88 14.56 -3.63
N LEU A 433 -21.19 13.56 -4.22
CA LEU A 433 -19.73 13.38 -4.17
C LEU A 433 -19.01 13.69 -5.50
N ILE A 434 -19.72 14.26 -6.46
CA ILE A 434 -19.15 14.75 -7.72
C ILE A 434 -19.70 16.15 -7.94
N ASP A 435 -18.86 17.14 -7.67
CA ASP A 435 -19.06 18.47 -8.23
C ASP A 435 -18.65 18.40 -9.71
N THR A 436 -19.56 18.77 -10.61
CA THR A 436 -19.34 18.74 -12.07
C THR A 436 -19.21 20.14 -12.66
N ASP A 437 -19.15 21.21 -11.87
CA ASP A 437 -19.10 22.56 -12.42
C ASP A 437 -18.12 23.48 -11.69
N GLU A 438 -16.84 23.44 -12.09
CA GLU A 438 -15.98 24.61 -11.95
C GLU A 438 -15.22 24.89 -13.26
N ARG A 439 -15.44 26.09 -13.82
CA ARG A 439 -14.71 26.63 -14.96
C ARG A 439 -13.26 26.95 -14.52
N PRO A 440 -12.23 26.64 -15.32
CA PRO A 440 -10.85 26.80 -14.89
C PRO A 440 -10.42 28.28 -14.85
N LEU A 441 -10.00 28.75 -13.67
CA LEU A 441 -9.10 29.89 -13.56
C LEU A 441 -7.72 29.46 -14.06
N LYS A 442 -7.22 30.14 -15.10
CA LYS A 442 -5.82 30.03 -15.54
C LYS A 442 -4.90 30.56 -14.43
N ILE A 443 -4.42 29.68 -13.56
CA ILE A 443 -3.34 29.97 -12.63
C ILE A 443 -2.24 28.92 -12.82
N ALA A 444 -1.06 29.40 -13.18
CA ALA A 444 0.11 28.57 -13.46
C ALA A 444 0.52 27.73 -12.22
N SER A 445 0.48 26.41 -12.39
CA SER A 445 1.48 25.41 -11.98
C SER A 445 2.49 25.83 -10.89
N ARG A 446 2.04 26.03 -9.65
CA ARG A 446 2.93 26.22 -8.47
C ARG A 446 2.93 25.04 -7.49
N LEU A 447 2.05 24.04 -7.65
CA LEU A 447 1.95 22.92 -6.70
C LEU A 447 2.88 21.73 -6.99
N LEU A 448 3.37 21.60 -8.22
CA LEU A 448 4.25 20.51 -8.65
C LEU A 448 5.74 20.84 -8.51
N VAL A 449 6.13 21.79 -7.65
CA VAL A 449 7.55 21.94 -7.33
C VAL A 449 8.02 20.66 -6.65
N ALA A 450 9.05 20.02 -7.20
CA ALA A 450 9.72 18.88 -6.55
C ALA A 450 10.03 19.27 -5.09
N PRO A 451 9.90 18.35 -4.12
CA PRO A 451 10.29 18.67 -2.75
C PRO A 451 11.68 19.29 -2.77
N ALA A 452 11.84 20.43 -2.09
CA ALA A 452 13.12 21.15 -2.10
C ALA A 452 14.25 20.17 -1.78
N PRO A 453 15.36 20.19 -2.54
CA PRO A 453 16.48 19.31 -2.27
C PRO A 453 16.87 19.49 -0.81
N VAL A 454 16.94 18.38 -0.07
CA VAL A 454 17.38 18.40 1.33
C VAL A 454 18.73 19.10 1.35
N PRO A 455 18.89 20.23 2.09
CA PRO A 455 20.20 20.85 2.25
C PRO A 455 21.17 19.78 2.76
N GLN A 456 22.33 19.64 2.10
CA GLN A 456 23.37 18.71 2.53
C GLN A 456 23.95 19.18 3.87
N GLU A 457 23.31 18.87 4.99
CA GLU A 457 23.91 19.05 6.31
C GLU A 457 24.81 17.85 6.65
N ASP A 458 26.12 18.11 6.67
CA ASP A 458 27.23 17.37 7.26
C ASP A 458 27.15 15.83 7.22
N VAL A 459 27.48 15.28 6.05
CA VAL A 459 28.13 13.96 5.99
C VAL A 459 29.51 14.11 6.61
N ARG A 460 29.60 14.09 7.95
CA ARG A 460 30.87 13.78 8.61
C ARG A 460 31.24 12.36 8.22
N THR A 461 32.16 12.26 7.27
CA THR A 461 32.88 11.05 6.91
C THR A 461 33.49 10.45 8.17
N ARG A 462 32.86 9.42 8.74
CA ARG A 462 33.50 8.61 9.78
C ARG A 462 34.55 7.72 9.12
N SER A 463 35.73 8.31 9.00
CA SER A 463 37.00 7.63 8.76
C SER A 463 37.23 6.54 9.82
N LYS A 464 37.82 5.43 9.37
CA LYS A 464 38.21 4.26 10.15
C LYS A 464 39.35 4.61 11.12
N ARG A 465 39.16 4.30 12.40
CA ARG A 465 40.14 3.89 13.45
C ARG A 465 39.39 4.06 14.78
N GLY A 466 39.03 3.03 15.55
CA GLY A 466 39.82 1.90 16.00
C GLY A 466 40.13 2.12 17.48
N LYS A 467 39.48 1.34 18.36
CA LYS A 467 40.01 0.73 19.61
C LYS A 467 38.87 0.30 20.52
N ALA A 468 38.64 -1.01 20.53
CA ALA A 468 37.99 -1.71 21.62
C ALA A 468 39.01 -1.84 22.77
N ALA A 469 38.60 -1.47 23.98
CA ALA A 469 39.26 -1.91 25.21
C ALA A 469 38.51 -3.17 25.69
N VAL A 470 39.15 -4.32 25.53
CA VAL A 470 38.75 -5.60 26.13
C VAL A 470 39.61 -5.79 27.38
N ARG A 471 38.99 -6.07 28.53
CA ARG A 471 39.67 -6.70 29.67
C ARG A 471 39.45 -8.21 29.58
N LYS A 472 40.57 -8.92 29.65
CA LYS A 472 40.81 -10.35 29.39
C LYS A 472 40.02 -11.28 30.30
N VAL A 473 39.53 -12.37 29.72
CA VAL A 473 39.61 -13.71 30.33
C VAL A 473 40.31 -14.61 29.31
N GLY A 474 41.41 -15.23 29.74
CA GLY A 474 42.30 -15.99 28.87
C GLY A 474 41.75 -17.38 28.53
N SER A 475 42.03 -17.83 27.31
CA SER A 475 42.20 -19.24 27.00
C SER A 475 43.19 -19.42 25.83
N LYS A 476 43.99 -20.48 25.93
CA LYS A 476 45.15 -20.87 25.10
C LYS A 476 44.83 -21.06 23.60
N PRO A 477 45.85 -21.05 22.72
CA PRO A 477 45.66 -21.09 21.27
C PRO A 477 45.23 -22.49 20.79
N SER A 478 44.15 -22.58 20.01
CA SER A 478 43.71 -23.82 19.38
C SER A 478 43.94 -23.80 17.87
N ALA A 479 44.44 -24.93 17.36
CA ALA A 479 45.00 -25.20 16.05
C ALA A 479 44.11 -24.78 14.85
N LYS A 480 44.76 -24.37 13.74
CA LYS A 480 44.12 -24.14 12.43
C LYS A 480 43.44 -25.42 11.92
N GLN A 481 42.12 -25.55 12.13
CA GLN A 481 41.34 -26.63 11.55
C GLN A 481 41.19 -26.44 10.03
N LYS A 482 41.47 -27.50 9.25
CA LYS A 482 41.19 -27.54 7.81
C LYS A 482 39.66 -27.57 7.59
N HIS A 483 39.16 -26.68 6.73
CA HIS A 483 37.72 -26.60 6.38
C HIS A 483 37.53 -26.79 4.87
N ARG A 484 36.49 -27.53 4.48
CA ARG A 484 36.01 -27.63 3.09
C ARG A 484 35.02 -26.49 2.82
N VAL A 485 34.83 -26.09 1.57
CA VAL A 485 33.81 -25.08 1.20
C VAL A 485 32.67 -25.75 0.45
N HIS A 486 31.44 -25.44 0.86
CA HIS A 486 30.21 -25.82 0.18
C HIS A 486 29.52 -24.58 -0.40
N ILE A 487 29.08 -24.65 -1.64
CA ILE A 487 28.33 -23.57 -2.30
C ILE A 487 26.84 -23.94 -2.23
N VAL A 488 26.06 -23.10 -1.55
CA VAL A 488 24.62 -23.30 -1.33
C VAL A 488 23.90 -23.35 -2.68
N ARG A 489 23.11 -24.40 -2.91
CA ARG A 489 22.24 -24.55 -4.08
C ARG A 489 20.82 -24.05 -3.78
N ARG A 490 20.03 -23.81 -4.83
CA ARG A 490 18.61 -23.43 -4.69
C ARG A 490 17.87 -24.50 -3.88
N GLY A 491 17.22 -24.07 -2.80
CA GLY A 491 16.46 -24.95 -1.88
C GLY A 491 17.27 -25.58 -0.75
N GLU A 492 18.60 -25.42 -0.69
CA GLU A 492 19.39 -25.93 0.42
C GLU A 492 19.30 -25.00 1.65
N SER A 493 18.93 -25.57 2.80
CA SER A 493 18.97 -24.89 4.10
C SER A 493 20.22 -25.28 4.90
N ALA A 494 20.58 -24.51 5.93
CA ALA A 494 21.68 -24.87 6.82
C ALA A 494 21.48 -26.26 7.47
N TYR A 495 20.22 -26.67 7.67
CA TYR A 495 19.88 -27.99 8.17
C TYR A 495 20.17 -29.10 7.15
N VAL A 496 19.75 -28.91 5.89
CA VAL A 496 20.01 -29.86 4.80
C VAL A 496 21.52 -30.01 4.56
N ILE A 497 22.26 -28.90 4.57
CA ILE A 497 23.71 -28.89 4.39
C ILE A 497 24.41 -29.58 5.58
N ALA A 498 23.99 -29.30 6.81
CA ALA A 498 24.55 -29.96 8.00
C ALA A 498 24.34 -31.49 7.96
N ALA A 499 23.14 -31.93 7.60
CA ALA A 499 22.80 -33.35 7.43
C ALA A 499 23.64 -34.01 6.32
N LYS A 500 23.77 -33.35 5.16
CA LYS A 500 24.58 -33.81 4.01
C LYS A 500 26.04 -34.10 4.37
N TYR A 501 26.62 -33.29 5.26
CA TYR A 501 28.00 -33.45 5.71
C TYR A 501 28.13 -34.22 7.04
N GLY A 502 27.02 -34.70 7.62
CA GLY A 502 27.02 -35.44 8.88
C GLY A 502 27.52 -34.63 10.08
N ILE A 503 27.27 -33.32 10.10
CA ILE A 503 27.72 -32.42 11.17
C ILE A 503 26.53 -31.83 11.94
N LYS A 504 26.71 -31.55 13.24
CA LYS A 504 25.68 -30.88 14.03
C LYS A 504 25.44 -29.47 13.50
N ILE A 505 24.17 -29.08 13.32
CA ILE A 505 23.79 -27.76 12.78
C ILE A 505 24.44 -26.60 13.54
N ARG A 506 24.50 -26.66 14.88
CA ARG A 506 25.17 -25.64 15.71
C ARG A 506 26.63 -25.44 15.28
N LYS A 507 27.35 -26.51 14.95
CA LYS A 507 28.75 -26.46 14.52
C LYS A 507 28.91 -25.80 13.14
N LEU A 508 27.99 -26.06 12.21
CA LEU A 508 27.96 -25.39 10.91
C LEU A 508 27.69 -23.89 11.03
N LEU A 509 26.74 -23.53 11.89
CA LEU A 509 26.32 -22.14 12.12
C LEU A 509 27.45 -21.32 12.76
N THR A 510 28.04 -21.83 13.85
CA THR A 510 29.15 -21.16 14.55
C THR A 510 30.36 -20.99 13.64
N LEU A 511 30.73 -22.00 12.85
CA LEU A 511 31.89 -21.94 11.94
C LEU A 511 31.75 -20.85 10.85
N ASN A 512 30.52 -20.50 10.49
CA ASN A 512 30.23 -19.53 9.45
C ASN A 512 29.73 -18.17 9.99
N ALA A 513 29.75 -17.98 11.31
CA ALA A 513 29.22 -16.79 11.98
C ALA A 513 27.78 -16.44 11.55
N ILE A 514 26.96 -17.47 11.30
CA ILE A 514 25.54 -17.33 10.92
C ILE A 514 24.65 -17.93 12.00
N THR A 515 23.41 -17.46 12.08
CA THR A 515 22.41 -17.91 13.07
C THR A 515 21.32 -18.75 12.40
N GLN A 516 20.48 -19.43 13.20
CA GLN A 516 19.33 -20.19 12.67
C GLN A 516 18.32 -19.31 11.90
N LYS A 517 18.33 -17.99 12.13
CA LYS A 517 17.50 -17.01 11.42
C LYS A 517 18.15 -16.50 10.12
N THR A 518 19.40 -16.86 9.87
CA THR A 518 20.13 -16.39 8.68
C THR A 518 19.65 -17.14 7.45
N VAL A 519 19.08 -16.41 6.49
CA VAL A 519 18.65 -16.97 5.20
C VAL A 519 19.88 -17.23 4.33
N LEU A 520 20.08 -18.48 3.93
CA LEU A 520 21.13 -18.85 2.98
C LEU A 520 20.70 -18.52 1.56
N ARG A 521 21.56 -17.86 0.79
CA ARG A 521 21.31 -17.54 -0.62
C ARG A 521 22.01 -18.55 -1.54
N PRO A 522 21.40 -18.96 -2.66
CA PRO A 522 22.10 -19.74 -3.67
C PRO A 522 23.40 -19.04 -4.10
N GLY A 523 24.50 -19.78 -4.20
CA GLY A 523 25.84 -19.24 -4.46
C GLY A 523 26.63 -18.85 -3.20
N GLN A 524 26.01 -18.79 -2.03
CA GLN A 524 26.70 -18.47 -0.78
C GLN A 524 27.70 -19.59 -0.41
N ARG A 525 28.91 -19.21 0.00
CA ARG A 525 29.99 -20.15 0.38
C ARG A 525 29.96 -20.40 1.88
N LEU A 526 29.75 -21.64 2.30
CA LEU A 526 29.82 -22.09 3.68
C LEU A 526 31.06 -22.96 3.92
N ARG A 527 31.79 -22.67 5.00
CA ARG A 527 32.88 -23.48 5.54
C ARG A 527 32.28 -24.69 6.26
N ILE A 528 32.74 -25.88 5.91
CA ILE A 528 32.37 -27.17 6.49
C ILE A 528 33.60 -27.69 7.23
N PRO A 529 33.52 -28.08 8.51
CA PRO A 529 34.65 -28.66 9.21
C PRO A 529 35.04 -29.99 8.57
N ALA A 530 36.33 -30.21 8.31
CA ALA A 530 36.81 -31.54 7.95
C ALA A 530 36.46 -32.49 9.09
N LYS A 531 35.96 -33.69 8.78
CA LYS A 531 35.65 -34.72 9.78
C LYS A 531 36.90 -34.92 10.66
N SER A 532 36.79 -34.63 11.95
CA SER A 532 37.64 -35.31 12.93
C SER A 532 37.18 -36.77 12.90
N ARG A 533 38.12 -37.70 12.75
CA ARG A 533 37.87 -39.10 13.12
C ARG A 533 37.33 -39.17 14.55
#